data_AF-A0A6C0I1E0-F1
#
_entry.id   AF-A0A6C0I1E0-F1
#
_cell.length_a   1.000
_cell.length_b   1.000
_cell.length_c   1.000
_cell.angle_alpha   90.00
_cell.angle_beta   90.00
_cell.angle_gamma   90.00
#
_symmetry.space_group_name_H-M   'P 1'
#
loop_
_entity.id
_entity.type
_entity.pdbx_description
1 polymer ?
#
loop_
_entity_poly.entity_id
_entity_poly.type
_entity_poly.pdbx_seq_one_letter_code
_entity_poly.pdbx_strand_id
1 'polypeptide(L)'
;MALIVASLLQRDAVLRSIGATNSKIYEILSEYMCGETYIKSKMEKLDIIYKLEVIESYISEIPETVHEKTSIHKALTGIHDMCTKLHNELDAILKKIKMHNEKYFYYLRTFDISSDLSNLETHVYNLNHRFKMFLGLMNATFL
;
A
#
# COMPACT_ATOMS: atom_id res chain seq x y z
N MET A 1 18.91 -4.11 -22.88
CA MET A 1 18.59 -5.43 -22.28
C MET A 1 18.56 -5.40 -20.75
N ALA A 2 19.68 -5.10 -20.05
CA ALA A 2 19.70 -5.09 -18.58
C ALA A 2 18.69 -4.13 -17.92
N LEU A 3 18.48 -2.95 -18.51
CA LEU A 3 17.55 -1.95 -17.98
C LEU A 3 16.08 -2.37 -18.12
N ILE A 4 15.73 -3.04 -19.22
CA ILE A 4 14.38 -3.60 -19.49
C ILE A 4 14.08 -4.70 -18.46
N VAL A 5 15.04 -5.58 -18.22
CA VAL A 5 14.90 -6.64 -17.21
C VAL A 5 14.69 -6.04 -15.82
N ALA A 6 15.45 -5.00 -15.46
CA ALA A 6 15.33 -4.36 -14.15
C ALA A 6 13.96 -3.69 -13.92
N SER A 7 13.41 -3.03 -14.93
CA SER A 7 12.09 -2.38 -14.85
C SER A 7 10.93 -3.39 -14.89
N LEU A 8 11.05 -4.49 -15.63
CA LEU A 8 10.09 -5.61 -15.56
C LEU A 8 10.08 -6.26 -14.17
N LEU A 9 11.27 -6.56 -13.62
CA LEU A 9 11.38 -7.07 -12.24
C LEU A 9 10.78 -6.09 -11.22
N GLN A 10 10.94 -4.79 -11.45
CA GLN A 10 10.39 -3.76 -10.58
C GLN A 10 8.86 -3.66 -10.70
N ARG A 11 8.30 -3.81 -11.90
CA ARG A 11 6.85 -3.95 -12.12
C ARG A 11 6.30 -5.11 -11.30
N ASP A 12 6.89 -6.29 -11.44
CA ASP A 12 6.45 -7.47 -10.70
C ASP A 12 6.58 -7.29 -9.18
N ALA A 13 7.60 -6.59 -8.72
CA ALA A 13 7.76 -6.26 -7.32
C ALA A 13 6.62 -5.37 -6.80
N VAL A 14 6.20 -4.36 -7.58
CA VAL A 14 5.03 -3.53 -7.25
C VAL A 14 3.75 -4.38 -7.18
N LEU A 15 3.49 -5.23 -8.18
CA LEU A 15 2.29 -6.05 -8.23
C LEU A 15 2.23 -7.01 -7.02
N ARG A 16 3.35 -7.66 -6.69
CA ARG A 16 3.44 -8.52 -5.50
C ARG A 16 3.24 -7.75 -4.19
N SER A 17 3.81 -6.55 -4.07
CA SER A 17 3.66 -5.76 -2.84
C SER A 17 2.23 -5.25 -2.66
N ILE A 18 1.53 -4.93 -3.75
CA ILE A 18 0.09 -4.62 -3.73
C ILE A 18 -0.70 -5.83 -3.21
N GLY A 19 -0.53 -7.01 -3.80
CA GLY A 19 -1.22 -8.22 -3.36
C GLY A 19 -0.98 -8.53 -1.88
N ALA A 20 0.27 -8.45 -1.42
CA ALA A 20 0.61 -8.64 -0.01
C ALA A 20 -0.01 -7.58 0.91
N THR A 21 -0.13 -6.32 0.45
CA THR A 21 -0.75 -5.23 1.21
C THR A 21 -2.26 -5.44 1.34
N ASN A 22 -2.93 -5.80 0.23
CA ASN A 22 -4.37 -6.10 0.23
C ASN A 22 -4.72 -7.24 1.19
N SER A 23 -3.97 -8.34 1.16
CA SER A 23 -4.15 -9.45 2.12
C SER A 23 -4.08 -8.97 3.56
N LYS A 24 -3.14 -8.06 3.88
CA LYS A 24 -2.99 -7.53 5.24
C LYS A 24 -4.17 -6.65 5.66
N ILE A 25 -4.74 -5.87 4.74
CA ILE A 25 -5.95 -5.08 5.01
C ILE A 25 -7.11 -6.02 5.32
N TYR A 26 -7.30 -7.08 4.55
CA TYR A 26 -8.35 -8.07 4.81
C TYR A 26 -8.16 -8.79 6.15
N GLU A 27 -6.92 -9.15 6.52
CA GLU A 27 -6.61 -9.70 7.84
C GLU A 27 -7.05 -8.73 8.95
N ILE A 28 -6.66 -7.45 8.87
CA ILE A 28 -7.07 -6.42 9.83
C ILE A 28 -8.59 -6.32 9.91
N LEU A 29 -9.27 -6.28 8.75
CA LEU A 29 -10.72 -6.20 8.68
C LEU A 29 -11.42 -7.43 9.31
N SER A 30 -10.79 -8.60 9.26
CA SER A 30 -11.32 -9.85 9.81
C SER A 30 -11.11 -10.02 11.32
N GLU A 31 -10.06 -9.40 11.88
CA GLU A 31 -9.75 -9.48 13.32
C GLU A 31 -10.65 -8.57 14.18
N TYR A 32 -11.46 -7.71 13.55
CA TYR A 32 -12.40 -6.85 14.28
C TYR A 32 -13.54 -7.65 14.90
N MET A 33 -13.54 -7.73 16.23
CA MET A 33 -14.70 -8.08 17.05
C MET A 33 -15.30 -6.81 17.66
N CYS A 34 -16.63 -6.78 17.85
CA CYS A 34 -17.45 -5.68 18.38
C CYS A 34 -16.72 -4.63 19.25
N GLY A 35 -16.66 -3.37 18.77
CA GLY A 35 -16.28 -2.20 19.60
C GLY A 35 -15.43 -1.15 18.89
N GLU A 36 -14.63 -1.54 17.90
CA GLU A 36 -13.60 -0.66 17.31
C GLU A 36 -14.06 0.06 16.03
N THR A 37 -15.22 0.71 16.09
CA THR A 37 -15.82 1.46 14.96
C THR A 37 -14.88 2.53 14.37
N TYR A 38 -14.01 3.12 15.20
CA TYR A 38 -13.05 4.14 14.78
C TYR A 38 -12.03 3.63 13.75
N ILE A 39 -11.46 2.44 13.98
CA ILE A 39 -10.40 1.92 13.10
C ILE A 39 -11.00 1.48 11.77
N LYS A 40 -12.14 0.79 11.80
CA LYS A 40 -12.90 0.45 10.59
C LYS A 40 -13.21 1.71 9.76
N SER A 41 -13.76 2.75 10.40
CA SER A 41 -14.06 4.02 9.73
C SER A 41 -12.82 4.67 9.11
N LYS A 42 -11.67 4.62 9.80
CA LYS A 42 -10.39 5.13 9.27
C LYS A 42 -9.89 4.32 8.08
N MET A 43 -9.95 3.00 8.15
CA MET A 43 -9.54 2.10 7.06
C MET A 43 -10.41 2.29 5.82
N GLU A 44 -11.74 2.37 5.99
CA GLU A 44 -12.69 2.66 4.92
C GLU A 44 -12.44 4.04 4.29
N LYS A 45 -12.22 5.07 5.12
CA LYS A 45 -11.93 6.43 4.63
C LYS A 45 -10.63 6.53 3.84
N LEU A 46 -9.62 5.73 4.21
CA LEU A 46 -8.35 5.70 3.48
C LEU A 46 -8.47 5.00 2.13
N ASP A 47 -9.47 4.12 1.94
CA ASP A 47 -9.79 3.46 0.68
C ASP A 47 -8.55 2.88 -0.02
N ILE A 48 -7.72 2.19 0.77
CA ILE A 48 -6.39 1.76 0.34
C ILE A 48 -6.49 0.65 -0.72
N ILE A 49 -7.43 -0.29 -0.55
CA ILE A 49 -7.63 -1.42 -1.48
C ILE A 49 -7.92 -0.89 -2.88
N TYR A 50 -8.94 -0.04 -3.04
CA TYR A 50 -9.30 0.51 -4.34
C TYR A 50 -8.14 1.26 -4.99
N LYS A 51 -7.41 2.09 -4.21
CA LYS A 51 -6.22 2.80 -4.72
C LYS A 51 -5.14 1.85 -5.21
N LEU A 52 -4.87 0.77 -4.48
CA LEU A 52 -3.87 -0.21 -4.89
C LEU A 52 -4.33 -0.99 -6.12
N GLU A 53 -5.61 -1.37 -6.22
CA GLU A 53 -6.18 -2.04 -7.39
C GLU A 53 -6.08 -1.17 -8.66
N VAL A 54 -6.36 0.14 -8.55
CA VAL A 54 -6.18 1.08 -9.66
C VAL A 54 -4.72 1.15 -10.11
N ILE A 55 -3.77 1.21 -9.15
CA ILE A 55 -2.34 1.22 -9.45
C ILE A 55 -1.92 -0.10 -10.10
N GLU A 56 -2.40 -1.22 -9.59
CA GLU A 56 -2.13 -2.57 -10.11
C GLU A 56 -2.58 -2.71 -11.55
N SER A 57 -3.85 -2.38 -11.83
CA SER A 57 -4.43 -2.42 -13.18
C SER A 57 -3.60 -1.57 -14.13
N TYR A 58 -3.35 -0.31 -13.76
CA TYR A 58 -2.62 0.61 -14.63
C TYR A 58 -1.20 0.12 -14.91
N ILE A 59 -0.47 -0.34 -13.90
CA ILE A 59 0.90 -0.85 -14.06
C ILE A 59 0.93 -2.18 -14.84
N SER A 60 -0.12 -2.99 -14.72
CA SER A 60 -0.24 -4.26 -15.46
C SER A 60 -0.44 -4.04 -16.96
N GLU A 61 -1.04 -2.92 -17.36
CA GLU A 61 -1.38 -2.58 -18.75
C GLU A 61 -0.25 -1.86 -19.50
N ILE A 62 0.87 -1.54 -18.83
CA ILE A 62 1.97 -0.79 -19.44
C ILE A 62 2.68 -1.63 -20.50
N PRO A 63 2.86 -1.11 -21.73
CA PRO A 63 3.63 -1.80 -22.77
C PRO A 63 5.09 -1.98 -22.36
N GLU A 64 5.68 -3.13 -22.73
CA GLU A 64 7.06 -3.45 -22.37
C GLU A 64 8.09 -2.44 -22.91
N THR A 65 7.78 -1.78 -24.01
CA THR A 65 8.63 -0.76 -24.64
C THR A 65 8.87 0.46 -23.75
N VAL A 66 7.98 0.74 -22.79
CA VAL A 66 8.09 1.89 -21.87
C VAL A 66 9.11 1.63 -20.76
N HIS A 67 9.40 0.35 -20.50
CA HIS A 67 10.31 -0.09 -19.45
C HIS A 67 11.79 0.20 -19.75
N GLU A 68 12.12 0.72 -20.93
CA GLU A 68 13.47 1.11 -21.32
C GLU A 68 13.96 2.41 -20.65
N LYS A 69 13.09 3.19 -20.01
CA LYS A 69 13.47 4.49 -19.43
C LYS A 69 13.86 4.38 -17.96
N THR A 70 15.04 4.89 -17.60
CA THR A 70 15.51 4.93 -16.20
C THR A 70 14.58 5.70 -15.27
N SER A 71 13.91 6.74 -15.77
CA SER A 71 12.91 7.51 -15.02
C SER A 71 11.70 6.66 -14.62
N ILE A 72 11.23 5.78 -15.52
CA ILE A 72 10.14 4.84 -15.28
C ILE A 72 10.54 3.82 -14.23
N HIS A 73 11.75 3.24 -14.35
CA HIS A 73 12.27 2.32 -13.33
C HIS A 73 12.31 2.97 -11.93
N LYS A 74 12.89 4.18 -11.81
CA LYS A 74 12.94 4.91 -10.53
C LYS A 74 11.56 5.22 -9.96
N ALA A 75 10.60 5.55 -10.81
CA ALA A 75 9.24 5.83 -10.38
C ALA A 75 8.52 4.56 -9.89
N LEU A 76 8.69 3.42 -10.57
CA LEU A 76 8.18 2.12 -10.12
C LEU A 76 8.83 1.69 -8.80
N THR A 77 10.13 1.90 -8.62
CA THR A 77 10.81 1.66 -7.33
C THR A 77 10.19 2.52 -6.22
N GLY A 78 9.94 3.82 -6.49
CA GLY A 78 9.30 4.70 -5.52
C GLY A 78 7.88 4.28 -5.14
N ILE A 79 7.11 3.71 -6.07
CA ILE A 79 5.78 3.14 -5.80
C ILE A 79 5.92 1.87 -4.96
N HIS A 80 6.80 0.96 -5.36
CA HIS A 80 7.09 -0.27 -4.64
C HIS A 80 7.46 0.01 -3.18
N ASP A 81 8.39 0.94 -2.94
CA ASP A 81 8.83 1.32 -1.60
C ASP A 81 7.67 1.82 -0.74
N MET A 82 6.71 2.57 -1.32
CA MET A 82 5.53 3.02 -0.58
C MET A 82 4.57 1.87 -0.29
N CYS A 83 4.35 0.94 -1.24
CA CYS A 83 3.58 -0.27 -0.98
C CYS A 83 4.21 -1.10 0.15
N THR A 84 5.55 -1.26 0.16
CA THR A 84 6.27 -1.95 1.25
C THR A 84 6.08 -1.25 2.60
N LYS A 85 6.15 0.09 2.64
CA LYS A 85 5.89 0.86 3.88
C LYS A 85 4.46 0.70 4.37
N LEU A 86 3.47 0.76 3.46
CA LEU A 86 2.07 0.50 3.79
C LEU A 86 1.89 -0.91 4.37
N HIS A 87 2.44 -1.92 3.71
CA HIS A 87 2.39 -3.30 4.19
C HIS A 87 2.96 -3.43 5.61
N ASN A 88 4.13 -2.87 5.87
CA ASN A 88 4.79 -2.94 7.17
C ASN A 88 4.00 -2.22 8.27
N GLU A 89 3.41 -1.06 7.98
CA GLU A 89 2.58 -0.31 8.93
C GLU A 89 1.30 -1.11 9.26
N LEU A 90 0.66 -1.70 8.26
CA LEU A 90 -0.51 -2.57 8.44
C LEU A 90 -0.17 -3.83 9.25
N ASP A 91 0.99 -4.45 8.99
CA ASP A 91 1.44 -5.59 9.78
C ASP A 91 1.73 -5.22 11.25
N ALA A 92 2.27 -4.02 11.51
CA ALA A 92 2.44 -3.49 12.86
C ALA A 92 1.10 -3.24 13.55
N ILE A 93 0.13 -2.64 12.86
CA ILE A 93 -1.24 -2.44 13.36
C ILE A 93 -1.89 -3.79 13.70
N LEU A 94 -1.81 -4.75 12.79
CA LEU A 94 -2.37 -6.10 12.99
C LEU A 94 -1.77 -6.77 14.24
N LYS A 95 -0.46 -6.71 14.40
CA LYS A 95 0.23 -7.25 15.59
C LYS A 95 -0.28 -6.60 16.87
N LYS A 96 -0.44 -5.27 16.88
CA LYS A 96 -0.97 -4.53 18.04
C LYS A 96 -2.41 -4.95 18.37
N ILE A 97 -3.26 -5.11 17.35
CA ILE A 97 -4.65 -5.59 17.51
C ILE A 97 -4.65 -6.99 18.16
N LYS A 98 -3.90 -7.94 17.60
CA LYS A 98 -3.81 -9.31 18.12
C LYS A 98 -3.31 -9.33 19.56
N MET A 99 -2.23 -8.61 19.86
CA MET A 99 -1.70 -8.49 21.22
C MET A 99 -2.67 -7.82 22.19
N HIS A 100 -3.56 -6.93 21.74
CA HIS A 100 -4.60 -6.35 22.58
C HIS A 100 -5.67 -7.40 22.90
N ASN A 101 -6.16 -8.12 21.88
CA ASN A 101 -7.20 -9.14 22.01
C ASN A 101 -6.79 -10.32 22.89
N GLU A 102 -5.50 -10.63 22.98
CA GLU A 102 -4.95 -11.67 23.87
C GLU A 102 -4.96 -11.28 25.37
N LYS A 103 -5.21 -10.01 25.71
CA LYS A 103 -5.19 -9.56 27.12
C LYS A 103 -6.47 -9.97 27.85
N TYR A 104 -6.35 -10.39 29.10
CA TYR A 104 -7.50 -10.59 29.99
C TYR A 104 -8.34 -9.32 30.10
N PHE A 105 -9.65 -9.45 29.85
CA PHE A 105 -10.61 -8.34 29.85
C PHE A 105 -10.24 -7.22 28.87
N TYR A 106 -9.73 -7.56 27.68
CA TYR A 106 -9.31 -6.58 26.67
C TYR A 106 -10.39 -5.53 26.36
N TYR A 107 -11.67 -5.93 26.32
CA TYR A 107 -12.81 -5.04 26.08
C TYR A 107 -13.00 -3.91 27.11
N LEU A 108 -12.35 -3.99 28.28
CA LEU A 108 -12.33 -2.93 29.30
C LEU A 108 -11.08 -2.04 29.21
N ARG A 109 -10.11 -2.39 28.37
CA ARG A 109 -8.82 -1.70 28.27
C ARG A 109 -8.84 -0.75 27.08
N THR A 110 -8.24 0.42 27.25
CA THR A 110 -8.02 1.33 26.14
C THR A 110 -7.05 0.72 25.13
N PHE A 111 -7.44 0.73 23.86
CA PHE A 111 -6.58 0.42 22.72
C PHE A 111 -6.28 1.70 21.97
N ASP A 112 -5.01 2.05 21.87
CA ASP A 112 -4.55 3.26 21.16
C ASP A 112 -3.57 2.88 20.05
N ILE A 113 -3.97 3.18 18.82
CA ILE A 113 -3.18 3.08 17.60
C ILE A 113 -3.26 4.36 16.78
N SER A 114 -3.58 5.49 17.42
CA SER A 114 -3.80 6.77 16.74
C SER A 114 -2.58 7.22 15.93
N SER A 115 -1.37 7.02 16.45
CA SER A 115 -0.12 7.30 15.74
C SER A 115 0.06 6.41 14.51
N ASP A 116 -0.26 5.11 14.62
CA ASP A 116 -0.11 4.16 13.51
C ASP A 116 -1.08 4.51 12.37
N LEU A 117 -2.32 4.89 12.71
CA LEU A 117 -3.29 5.35 11.73
C LEU A 117 -2.87 6.67 11.06
N SER A 118 -2.21 7.57 11.79
CA SER A 118 -1.65 8.80 11.22
C SER A 118 -0.48 8.52 10.26
N ASN A 119 0.38 7.56 10.59
CA ASN A 119 1.46 7.12 9.72
C ASN A 119 0.92 6.46 8.45
N LEU A 120 -0.10 5.61 8.60
CA LEU A 120 -0.78 4.96 7.48
C LEU A 120 -1.38 6.00 6.53
N GLU A 121 -2.08 7.02 7.05
CA GLU A 121 -2.61 8.14 6.28
C GLU A 121 -1.50 8.88 5.50
N THR A 122 -0.37 9.12 6.15
CA THR A 122 0.81 9.74 5.53
C THR A 122 1.39 8.88 4.41
N HIS A 123 1.48 7.57 4.59
CA HIS A 123 1.96 6.64 3.56
C HIS A 123 1.01 6.56 2.36
N VAL A 124 -0.31 6.56 2.58
CA VAL A 124 -1.31 6.60 1.51
C VAL A 124 -1.19 7.90 0.71
N TYR A 125 -1.04 9.04 1.39
CA TYR A 125 -0.80 10.32 0.73
C TYR A 125 0.44 10.29 -0.17
N ASN A 126 1.55 9.77 0.36
CA ASN A 126 2.80 9.68 -0.38
C ASN A 126 2.73 8.71 -1.57
N LEU A 127 2.03 7.58 -1.42
CA LEU A 127 1.76 6.65 -2.52
C LEU A 127 1.03 7.37 -3.67
N ASN A 128 -0.04 8.08 -3.36
CA ASN A 128 -0.81 8.85 -4.35
C ASN A 128 0.07 9.90 -5.06
N HIS A 129 0.92 10.59 -4.31
CA HIS A 129 1.84 11.56 -4.89
C HIS A 129 2.85 10.89 -5.85
N ARG A 130 3.44 9.76 -5.45
CA ARG A 130 4.37 8.99 -6.30
C ARG A 130 3.69 8.46 -7.55
N PHE A 131 2.47 7.95 -7.42
CA PHE A 131 1.68 7.48 -8.56
C PHE A 131 1.32 8.63 -9.51
N LYS A 132 0.93 9.80 -8.99
CA LYS A 132 0.69 10.99 -9.82
C LYS A 132 1.95 11.43 -10.59
N MET A 133 3.12 11.41 -9.96
CA MET A 133 4.38 11.69 -10.66
C MET A 133 4.66 10.67 -11.76
N PHE A 134 4.40 9.39 -11.48
CA PHE A 134 4.52 8.32 -12.45
C PHE A 134 3.62 8.53 -13.67
N LEU A 135 2.34 8.85 -13.47
CA LEU A 135 1.42 9.21 -14.55
C LEU A 135 1.93 10.40 -15.37
N GLY A 136 2.53 11.41 -14.72
CA GLY A 136 3.14 12.55 -15.41
C GLY A 136 4.31 12.14 -16.33
N LEU A 137 5.16 11.22 -15.89
CA LEU A 137 6.25 10.66 -16.71
C LEU A 137 5.73 9.83 -17.88
N MET A 138 4.65 9.08 -17.66
CA MET A 138 3.99 8.30 -18.70
C MET A 138 3.42 9.21 -19.79
N ASN A 139 2.66 10.24 -19.42
CA ASN A 139 2.10 11.20 -20.38
C ASN A 139 3.18 11.93 -21.20
N ALA A 140 4.29 12.30 -20.58
CA ALA A 140 5.42 12.92 -21.28
C ALA A 140 6.24 11.94 -22.15
N THR A 141 6.01 10.63 -22.03
CA THR A 141 6.71 9.58 -22.78
C THR A 141 5.96 9.18 -24.05
N PHE A 142 4.65 9.40 -24.12
CA PHE A 142 3.80 9.12 -25.28
C PHE A 142 3.49 10.35 -26.16
N LEU A 143 4.11 11.50 -25.86
CA LEU A 143 4.23 12.68 -26.72
C LEU A 143 5.63 12.73 -27.33
#